data_AF-A0A2Z5SVA5-F1
#
_entry.id   AF-A0A2Z5SVA5-F1
#
_cell.length_a   1.000
_cell.length_b   1.000
_cell.length_c   1.000
_cell.angle_alpha   90.00
_cell.angle_beta   90.00
_cell.angle_gamma   90.00
#
_symmetry.space_group_name_H-M   'P 1'
#
loop_
_entity.id
_entity.type
_entity.pdbx_description
1 polymer ?
#
loop_
_entity_poly.entity_id
_entity_poly.type
_entity_poly.pdbx_seq_one_letter_code
_entity_poly.pdbx_strand_id
1 'polypeptide(L)'
;MTLTNLFLNFRKKYLHLQSFSEKLIALIVLVNYGFVIFDLTYISLRDFWLQGRVQLYLKIGAFEKEIPKEPIIVLPFRLTKYYDWVKGIEPNRETENYLKTVNKLNFFINKTGDLVQDQKISYLLFYLRKQSIEMIEQNPFLVADKIGTLERIKNKIRKHVFGSKNISSKESFKLFWSQENWQKNRLKNELIFFNNQIRPLLETNYFRPVGENGEPINNFGLIDFPFSLIFFIELMARSWYISRRHTGINWFDAMLWRWYDILLLIPIFRWLRIIPLIIRLDKSNLINVKAIKKQTSQGFVSGIAQEITEIVIINVINQVQFYVQKGTIRNILKKTNTNLYINAEDTNEIGEIIKIIGYLLVEKVIPEIRPEAEVFIEYNLKKALIEISAYSNLVNLPGFEFMKDQLTQKLASQLYQGLSKGLKQVLIQDPSFNKFFEKLVDKLTHTMIIELQDQQSIEQIEIFLYDLLEKFKINYVRRLSTEDFEQILERTRTLRQEAKITSS
;
A
#
# COMPACT_ATOMS: atom_id res chain seq x y z
N MET A 1 40.19 -17.68 -22.67
CA MET A 1 39.24 -18.75 -22.28
C MET A 1 37.93 -18.06 -21.86
N THR A 2 37.02 -17.88 -22.80
CA THR A 2 35.94 -16.88 -22.72
C THR A 2 34.74 -17.38 -21.91
N LEU A 3 34.21 -16.49 -21.06
CA LEU A 3 33.11 -16.69 -20.11
C LEU A 3 31.86 -17.38 -20.71
N THR A 4 31.64 -17.26 -22.02
CA THR A 4 30.56 -17.90 -22.78
C THR A 4 30.62 -19.43 -22.77
N ASN A 5 31.81 -20.03 -22.82
CA ASN A 5 31.96 -21.50 -22.75
C ASN A 5 31.73 -22.06 -21.34
N LEU A 6 31.90 -21.22 -20.30
CA LEU A 6 31.49 -21.57 -18.95
C LEU A 6 29.96 -21.69 -18.89
N PHE A 7 29.22 -20.67 -19.38
CA PHE A 7 27.75 -20.61 -19.29
C PHE A 7 27.02 -21.74 -20.05
N LEU A 8 27.52 -22.16 -21.21
CA LEU A 8 26.87 -23.20 -22.02
C LEU A 8 27.04 -24.62 -21.46
N ASN A 9 28.22 -24.94 -20.90
CA ASN A 9 28.44 -26.25 -20.25
C ASN A 9 27.78 -26.35 -18.87
N PHE A 10 27.49 -25.23 -18.21
CA PHE A 10 26.77 -25.22 -16.92
C PHE A 10 25.30 -25.64 -17.02
N ARG A 11 24.64 -25.46 -18.18
CA ARG A 11 23.21 -25.74 -18.36
C ARG A 11 22.85 -27.23 -18.38
N LYS A 12 23.78 -28.11 -18.77
CA LYS A 12 23.50 -29.54 -18.98
C LYS A 12 23.65 -30.41 -17.73
N LYS A 13 24.50 -30.04 -16.75
CA LYS A 13 24.84 -30.91 -15.60
C LYS A 13 24.03 -30.65 -14.32
N TYR A 14 23.20 -29.60 -14.28
CA TYR A 14 22.44 -29.19 -13.08
C TYR A 14 20.99 -29.71 -13.02
N LEU A 15 20.49 -30.39 -14.04
CA LEU A 15 19.06 -30.66 -14.21
C LEU A 15 18.45 -31.77 -13.33
N HIS A 16 19.23 -32.67 -12.72
CA HIS A 16 18.65 -33.90 -12.16
C HIS A 16 18.45 -33.95 -10.63
N LEU A 17 19.26 -33.23 -9.82
CA LEU A 17 19.06 -33.15 -8.34
C LEU A 17 18.32 -31.88 -7.87
N GLN A 18 18.05 -30.94 -8.78
CA GLN A 18 17.54 -29.60 -8.44
C GLN A 18 16.00 -29.49 -8.52
N SER A 19 15.28 -30.52 -8.99
CA SER A 19 13.84 -30.38 -9.27
C SER A 19 12.92 -30.54 -8.05
N PHE A 20 13.33 -31.32 -7.03
CA PHE A 20 12.48 -31.59 -5.87
C PHE A 20 12.46 -30.42 -4.88
N SER A 21 13.62 -29.84 -4.57
CA SER A 21 13.70 -28.67 -3.68
C SER A 21 13.01 -27.44 -4.27
N GLU A 22 13.08 -27.25 -5.59
CA GLU A 22 12.36 -26.19 -6.30
C GLU A 22 10.84 -26.38 -6.22
N LYS A 23 10.36 -27.63 -6.37
CA LYS A 23 8.93 -27.95 -6.23
C LYS A 23 8.44 -27.71 -4.80
N LEU A 24 9.22 -28.11 -3.80
CA LEU A 24 8.87 -27.93 -2.39
C LEU A 24 8.76 -26.44 -2.05
N ILE A 25 9.75 -25.62 -2.43
CA ILE A 25 9.70 -24.18 -2.18
C ILE A 25 8.57 -23.51 -2.97
N ALA A 26 8.34 -23.90 -4.23
CA ALA A 26 7.21 -23.38 -5.00
C ALA A 26 5.86 -23.67 -4.32
N LEU A 27 5.70 -24.85 -3.73
CA LEU A 27 4.49 -25.22 -2.98
C LEU A 27 4.36 -24.41 -1.68
N ILE A 28 5.46 -24.17 -0.96
CA ILE A 28 5.47 -23.31 0.24
C ILE A 28 5.08 -21.87 -0.13
N VAL A 29 5.61 -21.32 -1.23
CA VAL A 29 5.24 -19.98 -1.72
C VAL A 29 3.76 -19.94 -2.12
N LEU A 30 3.24 -21.00 -2.76
CA LEU A 30 1.83 -21.10 -3.12
C LEU A 30 0.92 -21.09 -1.88
N VAL A 31 1.26 -21.88 -0.86
CA VAL A 31 0.52 -21.92 0.41
C VAL A 31 0.57 -20.56 1.10
N ASN A 32 1.75 -19.94 1.19
CA ASN A 32 1.89 -18.60 1.76
C ASN A 32 1.05 -17.57 1.02
N TYR A 33 1.09 -17.56 -0.31
CA TYR A 33 0.30 -16.64 -1.11
C TYR A 33 -1.21 -16.87 -0.94
N GLY A 34 -1.64 -18.13 -0.81
CA GLY A 34 -3.01 -18.47 -0.44
C GLY A 34 -3.44 -17.84 0.89
N PHE A 35 -2.59 -17.91 1.93
CA PHE A 35 -2.83 -17.22 3.20
C PHE A 35 -2.89 -15.71 3.04
N VAL A 36 -2.02 -15.10 2.22
CA VAL A 36 -2.04 -13.65 1.96
C VAL A 36 -3.37 -13.22 1.32
N ILE A 37 -3.83 -13.93 0.30
CA ILE A 37 -5.11 -13.62 -0.36
C ILE A 37 -6.29 -13.83 0.58
N PHE A 38 -6.26 -14.91 1.35
CA PHE A 38 -7.25 -15.16 2.39
C PHE A 38 -7.29 -14.01 3.40
N ASP A 39 -6.13 -13.58 3.92
CA ASP A 39 -6.04 -12.49 4.90
C ASP A 39 -6.54 -11.14 4.36
N LEU A 40 -6.20 -10.82 3.10
CA LEU A 40 -6.64 -9.60 2.42
C LEU A 40 -8.16 -9.57 2.21
N THR A 41 -8.76 -10.73 1.92
CA THR A 41 -10.20 -10.84 1.64
C THR A 41 -11.05 -11.16 2.89
N TYR A 42 -10.41 -11.54 4.00
CA TYR A 42 -11.08 -12.05 5.18
C TYR A 42 -12.14 -11.11 5.75
N ILE A 43 -11.83 -9.81 5.89
CA ILE A 43 -12.74 -8.83 6.49
C ILE A 43 -13.98 -8.66 5.62
N SER A 44 -13.80 -8.45 4.31
CA SER A 44 -14.89 -8.29 3.35
C SER A 44 -15.76 -9.54 3.23
N LEU A 45 -15.17 -10.73 3.37
CA LEU A 45 -15.86 -12.02 3.30
C LEU A 45 -16.20 -12.61 4.67
N ARG A 46 -16.02 -11.87 5.77
CA ARG A 46 -16.18 -12.42 7.12
C ARG A 46 -17.56 -13.00 7.36
N ASP A 47 -18.60 -12.35 6.84
CA ASP A 47 -19.99 -12.81 7.01
C ASP A 47 -20.21 -14.18 6.37
N PHE A 48 -19.56 -14.41 5.23
CA PHE A 48 -19.51 -15.73 4.59
C PHE A 48 -18.73 -16.73 5.45
N TRP A 49 -17.57 -16.35 6.00
CA TRP A 49 -16.78 -17.22 6.89
C TRP A 49 -17.44 -17.53 8.24
N LEU A 50 -18.35 -16.66 8.69
CA LEU A 50 -19.12 -16.80 9.93
C LEU A 50 -20.32 -17.73 9.76
N GLN A 51 -21.06 -17.56 8.66
CA GLN A 51 -22.36 -18.20 8.47
C GLN A 51 -22.35 -19.31 7.43
N GLY A 52 -21.34 -19.34 6.57
CA GLY A 52 -21.29 -20.21 5.39
C GLY A 52 -22.39 -19.91 4.37
N ARG A 53 -23.05 -18.76 4.49
CA ARG A 53 -24.24 -18.39 3.71
C ARG A 53 -23.85 -17.49 2.55
N VAL A 54 -24.39 -17.78 1.38
CA VAL A 54 -24.26 -16.93 0.19
C VAL A 54 -25.63 -16.35 -0.16
N GLN A 55 -25.68 -15.02 -0.20
CA GLN A 55 -26.83 -14.27 -0.69
C GLN A 55 -26.31 -12.98 -1.33
N LEU A 56 -26.59 -12.81 -2.62
CA LEU A 56 -26.18 -11.62 -3.37
C LEU A 56 -27.27 -10.56 -3.24
N TYR A 57 -26.86 -9.33 -2.95
CA TYR A 57 -27.73 -8.17 -2.98
C TYR A 57 -27.42 -7.34 -4.22
N LEU A 58 -28.44 -7.15 -5.07
CA LEU A 58 -28.31 -6.40 -6.31
C LEU A 58 -29.18 -5.15 -6.25
N LYS A 59 -28.54 -3.98 -6.38
CA LYS A 59 -29.22 -2.68 -6.48
C LYS A 59 -28.82 -1.98 -7.77
N ILE A 60 -29.77 -1.81 -8.68
CA ILE A 60 -29.60 -1.10 -9.95
C ILE A 60 -30.74 -0.07 -10.07
N GLY A 61 -30.42 1.21 -9.81
CA GLY A 61 -31.43 2.26 -9.74
C GLY A 61 -32.48 1.97 -8.65
N ALA A 62 -33.75 1.87 -9.05
CA ALA A 62 -34.86 1.51 -8.16
C ALA A 62 -35.02 -0.01 -7.94
N PHE A 63 -34.33 -0.85 -8.71
CA PHE A 63 -34.40 -2.31 -8.58
C PHE A 63 -33.52 -2.78 -7.42
N GLU A 64 -34.13 -3.34 -6.37
CA GLU A 64 -33.45 -3.95 -5.23
C GLU A 64 -33.90 -5.41 -5.09
N LYS A 65 -32.98 -6.37 -5.23
CA LYS A 65 -33.30 -7.80 -5.10
C LYS A 65 -32.20 -8.59 -4.40
N GLU A 66 -32.63 -9.47 -3.49
CA GLU A 66 -31.78 -10.50 -2.87
C GLU A 66 -31.89 -11.81 -3.70
N ILE A 67 -30.75 -12.36 -4.11
CA ILE A 67 -30.68 -13.58 -4.92
C ILE A 67 -29.70 -14.56 -4.26
N PRO A 68 -30.13 -15.78 -3.91
CA PRO A 68 -31.52 -16.28 -3.85
C PRO A 68 -32.35 -15.64 -2.71
N LYS A 69 -33.68 -15.85 -2.73
CA LYS A 69 -34.59 -15.31 -1.70
C LYS A 69 -34.20 -15.76 -0.29
N GLU A 70 -33.74 -16.99 -0.16
CA GLU A 70 -33.20 -17.56 1.07
C GLU A 70 -31.70 -17.83 0.87
N PRO A 71 -30.85 -17.51 1.86
CA PRO A 71 -29.41 -17.73 1.75
C PRO A 71 -29.09 -19.24 1.66
N ILE A 72 -28.23 -19.61 0.70
CA ILE A 72 -27.75 -20.99 0.55
C ILE A 72 -26.56 -21.19 1.48
N ILE A 73 -26.56 -22.28 2.25
CA ILE A 73 -25.42 -22.68 3.08
C ILE A 73 -24.46 -23.51 2.21
N VAL A 74 -23.27 -22.98 1.96
CA VAL A 74 -22.23 -23.60 1.15
C VAL A 74 -21.10 -24.14 2.04
N LEU A 75 -20.87 -23.52 3.20
CA LEU A 75 -19.82 -23.90 4.13
C LEU A 75 -20.43 -24.36 5.47
N PRO A 76 -20.20 -25.62 5.90
CA PRO A 76 -20.82 -26.14 7.13
C PRO A 76 -20.05 -25.77 8.41
N PHE A 77 -18.93 -25.05 8.32
CA PHE A 77 -18.07 -24.72 9.46
C PHE A 77 -17.80 -23.21 9.57
N ARG A 78 -17.52 -22.75 10.80
CA ARG A 78 -17.25 -21.33 11.12
C ARG A 78 -15.76 -21.09 11.24
N LEU A 79 -15.16 -20.50 10.21
CA LEU A 79 -13.73 -20.16 10.20
C LEU A 79 -13.38 -19.04 11.18
N THR A 80 -14.34 -18.20 11.52
CA THR A 80 -14.16 -17.05 12.41
C THR A 80 -13.60 -17.43 13.77
N LYS A 81 -13.97 -18.60 14.32
CA LYS A 81 -13.44 -19.10 15.59
C LYS A 81 -11.91 -19.26 15.61
N TYR A 82 -11.31 -19.51 14.45
CA TYR A 82 -9.88 -19.79 14.34
C TYR A 82 -9.08 -18.60 13.81
N TYR A 83 -9.73 -17.58 13.23
CA TYR A 83 -9.06 -16.50 12.52
C TYR A 83 -9.42 -15.08 12.99
N ASP A 84 -10.52 -14.89 13.71
CA ASP A 84 -10.91 -13.56 14.20
C ASP A 84 -9.81 -12.92 15.07
N TRP A 85 -9.07 -13.72 15.84
CA TRP A 85 -7.92 -13.24 16.63
C TRP A 85 -6.80 -12.62 15.77
N VAL A 86 -6.64 -13.06 14.52
CA VAL A 86 -5.64 -12.54 13.59
C VAL A 86 -5.98 -11.10 13.21
N LYS A 87 -7.27 -10.80 13.04
CA LYS A 87 -7.77 -9.46 12.75
C LYS A 87 -8.17 -8.68 13.99
N GLY A 88 -7.95 -9.22 15.21
CA GLY A 88 -8.41 -8.60 16.45
C GLY A 88 -9.93 -8.40 16.50
N ILE A 89 -10.70 -9.33 15.95
CA ILE A 89 -12.16 -9.19 15.89
C ILE A 89 -12.80 -9.76 17.14
N GLU A 90 -13.65 -8.96 17.78
CA GLU A 90 -14.40 -9.31 18.98
C GLU A 90 -15.92 -9.19 18.73
N PRO A 91 -16.76 -9.97 19.43
CA PRO A 91 -18.20 -9.76 19.41
C PRO A 91 -18.56 -8.33 19.85
N ASN A 92 -19.48 -7.69 19.13
CA ASN A 92 -19.94 -6.36 19.54
C ASN A 92 -20.84 -6.49 20.79
N ARG A 93 -20.44 -5.81 21.87
CA ARG A 93 -21.06 -5.89 23.21
C ARG A 93 -22.57 -5.64 23.19
N GLU A 94 -23.03 -4.63 22.45
CA GLU A 94 -24.45 -4.27 22.40
C GLU A 94 -25.28 -5.34 21.69
N THR A 95 -24.85 -5.77 20.50
CA THR A 95 -25.55 -6.82 19.74
C THR A 95 -25.51 -8.17 20.44
N GLU A 96 -24.42 -8.50 21.13
CA GLU A 96 -24.31 -9.73 21.91
C GLU A 96 -25.27 -9.69 23.12
N ASN A 97 -25.33 -8.57 23.84
CA ASN A 97 -26.28 -8.38 24.93
C ASN A 97 -27.73 -8.45 24.45
N TYR A 98 -28.04 -7.88 23.29
CA TYR A 98 -29.35 -7.99 22.66
C TYR A 98 -29.74 -9.45 22.41
N LEU A 99 -28.85 -10.21 21.76
CA LEU A 99 -29.06 -11.63 21.46
C LEU A 99 -29.18 -12.48 22.73
N LYS A 100 -28.41 -12.16 23.79
CA LYS A 100 -28.55 -12.78 25.12
C LYS A 100 -29.94 -12.55 25.71
N THR A 101 -30.49 -11.33 25.61
CA THR A 101 -31.86 -11.03 26.07
C THR A 101 -32.90 -11.84 25.28
N VAL A 102 -32.76 -11.94 23.95
CA VAL A 102 -33.66 -12.76 23.11
C VAL A 102 -33.57 -14.25 23.48
N ASN A 103 -32.36 -14.75 23.77
CA ASN A 103 -32.18 -16.14 24.20
C ASN A 103 -32.86 -16.42 25.54
N LYS A 104 -32.78 -15.48 26.50
CA LYS A 104 -33.51 -15.57 27.78
C LYS A 104 -35.02 -15.60 27.54
N LEU A 105 -35.54 -14.74 26.66
CA LEU A 105 -36.96 -14.72 26.28
C LEU A 105 -37.39 -16.08 25.70
N ASN A 106 -36.62 -16.63 24.76
CA ASN A 106 -36.90 -17.94 24.15
C ASN A 106 -36.89 -19.07 25.20
N PHE A 107 -35.98 -19.04 26.16
CA PHE A 107 -35.93 -20.02 27.25
C PHE A 107 -37.20 -19.99 28.12
N PHE A 108 -37.66 -18.81 28.53
CA PHE A 108 -38.88 -18.69 29.33
C PHE A 108 -40.14 -19.07 28.54
N ILE A 109 -40.23 -18.69 27.27
CA ILE A 109 -41.35 -19.06 26.39
C ILE A 109 -41.49 -20.58 26.25
N ASN A 110 -40.38 -21.29 26.08
CA ASN A 110 -40.40 -22.75 25.94
C ASN A 110 -40.72 -23.49 27.25
N LYS A 111 -40.50 -22.85 28.42
CA LYS A 111 -40.74 -23.45 29.73
C LYS A 111 -42.18 -23.28 30.22
N THR A 112 -42.76 -22.08 30.05
CA THR A 112 -44.02 -21.73 30.73
C THR A 112 -45.27 -22.11 29.92
N GLY A 113 -45.16 -22.31 28.60
CA GLY A 113 -46.24 -22.83 27.74
C GLY A 113 -47.43 -21.89 27.51
N ASP A 114 -47.81 -21.08 28.50
CA ASP A 114 -48.87 -20.08 28.45
C ASP A 114 -48.43 -18.78 29.15
N LEU A 115 -48.53 -17.65 28.44
CA LEU A 115 -47.58 -16.53 28.59
C LEU A 115 -48.27 -15.16 28.76
N VAL A 116 -49.57 -15.14 29.00
CA VAL A 116 -50.34 -13.89 29.03
C VAL A 116 -50.12 -13.10 30.34
N GLN A 117 -49.54 -13.69 31.38
CA GLN A 117 -49.37 -13.05 32.70
C GLN A 117 -48.01 -13.25 33.38
N ASP A 118 -47.00 -13.81 32.70
CA ASP A 118 -45.67 -13.93 33.31
C ASP A 118 -44.96 -12.57 33.30
N GLN A 119 -44.86 -11.96 34.49
CA GLN A 119 -44.17 -10.69 34.72
C GLN A 119 -42.75 -10.67 34.13
N LYS A 120 -42.06 -11.83 34.08
CA LYS A 120 -40.70 -11.94 33.54
C LYS A 120 -40.67 -11.71 32.03
N ILE A 121 -41.70 -12.14 31.30
CA ILE A 121 -41.76 -12.00 29.85
C ILE A 121 -42.08 -10.56 29.47
N SER A 122 -43.04 -9.94 30.16
CA SER A 122 -43.34 -8.52 29.97
C SER A 122 -42.12 -7.64 30.25
N TYR A 123 -41.32 -7.99 31.27
CA TYR A 123 -40.05 -7.33 31.55
C TYR A 123 -39.01 -7.51 30.43
N LEU A 124 -38.82 -8.73 29.91
CA LEU A 124 -37.88 -9.00 28.81
C LEU A 124 -38.29 -8.30 27.51
N LEU A 125 -39.59 -8.29 27.18
CA LEU A 125 -40.14 -7.56 26.03
C LEU A 125 -39.92 -6.06 26.17
N PHE A 126 -40.13 -5.49 27.36
CA PHE A 126 -39.81 -4.09 27.64
C PHE A 126 -38.32 -3.80 27.42
N TYR A 127 -37.43 -4.64 27.94
CA TYR A 127 -35.99 -4.44 27.78
C TYR A 127 -35.56 -4.55 26.31
N LEU A 128 -36.11 -5.51 25.55
CA LEU A 128 -35.84 -5.64 24.11
C LEU A 128 -36.30 -4.42 23.31
N ARG A 129 -37.44 -3.79 23.68
CA ARG A 129 -37.85 -2.51 23.07
C ARG A 129 -36.83 -1.41 23.34
N LYS A 130 -36.38 -1.28 24.59
CA LYS A 130 -35.37 -0.28 25.00
C LYS A 130 -34.06 -0.50 24.23
N GLN A 131 -33.50 -1.71 24.27
CA GLN A 131 -32.27 -2.06 23.55
C GLN A 131 -32.42 -1.87 22.02
N SER A 132 -33.61 -2.10 21.46
CA SER A 132 -33.85 -1.86 20.03
C SER A 132 -33.80 -0.38 19.67
N ILE A 133 -34.33 0.48 20.52
CA ILE A 133 -34.30 1.93 20.31
C ILE A 133 -32.86 2.44 20.44
N GLU A 134 -32.15 2.01 21.49
CA GLU A 134 -30.74 2.35 21.72
C GLU A 134 -29.87 1.91 20.53
N MET A 135 -30.03 0.67 20.04
CA MET A 135 -29.32 0.17 18.85
C MET A 135 -29.60 0.99 17.59
N ILE A 136 -30.83 1.50 17.41
CA ILE A 136 -31.17 2.35 16.26
C ILE A 136 -30.51 3.73 16.37
N GLU A 137 -30.41 4.28 17.58
CA GLU A 137 -29.85 5.62 17.86
C GLU A 137 -28.33 5.63 17.84
N GLN A 138 -27.70 4.70 18.56
CA GLN A 138 -26.24 4.62 18.72
C GLN A 138 -25.57 3.97 17.51
N ASN A 139 -26.32 3.14 16.76
CA ASN A 139 -25.85 2.44 15.58
C ASN A 139 -24.50 1.73 15.79
N PRO A 140 -24.47 0.63 16.59
CA PRO A 140 -23.25 -0.13 16.86
C PRO A 140 -22.63 -0.81 15.64
N PHE A 141 -23.24 -0.68 14.46
CA PHE A 141 -22.74 -1.23 13.20
C PHE A 141 -21.82 -0.24 12.46
N LEU A 142 -21.72 1.01 12.91
CA LEU A 142 -20.85 2.03 12.31
C LEU A 142 -19.39 1.63 12.34
N VAL A 143 -18.90 1.19 13.51
CA VAL A 143 -17.49 0.85 13.75
C VAL A 143 -17.01 -0.32 12.87
N ALA A 144 -17.92 -1.21 12.47
CA ALA A 144 -17.61 -2.36 11.63
C ALA A 144 -17.88 -2.13 10.13
N ASP A 145 -18.17 -0.89 9.71
CA ASP A 145 -18.59 -0.54 8.35
C ASP A 145 -19.81 -1.36 7.86
N LYS A 146 -20.76 -1.60 8.78
CA LYS A 146 -21.95 -2.44 8.55
C LYS A 146 -23.25 -1.66 8.62
N ILE A 147 -23.23 -0.37 8.30
CA ILE A 147 -24.41 0.52 8.32
C ILE A 147 -25.56 -0.08 7.49
N GLY A 148 -25.23 -0.66 6.32
CA GLY A 148 -26.20 -1.33 5.46
C GLY A 148 -26.89 -2.53 6.14
N THR A 149 -26.20 -3.25 7.03
CA THR A 149 -26.79 -4.38 7.78
C THR A 149 -27.86 -3.90 8.75
N LEU A 150 -27.64 -2.80 9.47
CA LEU A 150 -28.65 -2.23 10.35
C LEU A 150 -29.87 -1.74 9.56
N GLU A 151 -29.67 -1.12 8.40
CA GLU A 151 -30.78 -0.73 7.53
C GLU A 151 -31.57 -1.93 6.99
N ARG A 152 -30.89 -3.04 6.66
CA ARG A 152 -31.56 -4.30 6.30
C ARG A 152 -32.41 -4.83 7.45
N ILE A 153 -31.88 -4.82 8.68
CA ILE A 153 -32.63 -5.23 9.88
C ILE A 153 -33.88 -4.35 10.06
N LYS A 154 -33.71 -3.02 10.03
CA LYS A 154 -34.81 -2.05 10.16
C LYS A 154 -35.89 -2.31 9.10
N ASN A 155 -35.48 -2.49 7.84
CA ASN A 155 -36.40 -2.73 6.73
C ASN A 155 -37.14 -4.07 6.84
N LYS A 156 -36.46 -5.15 7.28
CA LYS A 156 -37.09 -6.45 7.50
C LYS A 156 -38.16 -6.37 8.59
N ILE A 157 -37.89 -5.67 9.70
CA ILE A 157 -38.86 -5.51 10.79
C ILE A 157 -40.04 -4.61 10.38
N ARG A 158 -39.79 -3.47 9.73
CA ARG A 158 -40.85 -2.59 9.18
C ARG A 158 -41.80 -3.37 8.28
N LYS A 159 -41.24 -4.13 7.32
CA LYS A 159 -42.01 -4.93 6.38
C LYS A 159 -42.78 -6.06 7.06
N HIS A 160 -42.20 -6.70 8.08
CA HIS A 160 -42.85 -7.80 8.80
C HIS A 160 -44.04 -7.32 9.65
N VAL A 161 -43.89 -6.19 10.35
CA VAL A 161 -44.93 -5.68 11.26
C VAL A 161 -46.02 -4.90 10.53
N PHE A 162 -45.66 -4.07 9.57
CA PHE A 162 -46.60 -3.14 8.91
C PHE A 162 -46.79 -3.38 7.41
N GLY A 163 -46.09 -4.35 6.81
CA GLY A 163 -46.16 -4.60 5.36
C GLY A 163 -45.46 -3.56 4.48
N SER A 164 -44.89 -2.50 5.05
CA SER A 164 -44.27 -1.37 4.33
C SER A 164 -42.91 -0.99 4.90
N LYS A 165 -42.04 -0.37 4.09
CA LYS A 165 -40.73 0.17 4.52
C LYS A 165 -40.78 1.65 4.93
N ASN A 166 -41.90 2.34 4.70
CA ASN A 166 -42.00 3.80 4.84
C ASN A 166 -42.35 4.28 6.26
N ILE A 167 -42.26 3.39 7.25
CA ILE A 167 -42.67 3.65 8.64
C ILE A 167 -41.42 3.78 9.52
N SER A 168 -41.52 4.50 10.63
CA SER A 168 -40.44 4.66 11.59
C SER A 168 -39.91 3.29 12.05
N SER A 169 -38.59 3.11 12.01
CA SER A 169 -37.94 1.90 12.51
C SER A 169 -38.19 1.74 14.01
N LYS A 170 -38.07 2.83 14.78
CA LYS A 170 -38.29 2.82 16.23
C LYS A 170 -39.70 2.34 16.58
N GLU A 171 -40.72 2.81 15.88
CA GLU A 171 -42.11 2.37 16.08
C GLU A 171 -42.29 0.90 15.69
N SER A 172 -41.69 0.48 14.58
CA SER A 172 -41.75 -0.91 14.13
C SER A 172 -41.15 -1.87 15.15
N PHE A 173 -40.02 -1.51 15.77
CA PHE A 173 -39.42 -2.32 16.83
C PHE A 173 -40.22 -2.27 18.15
N LYS A 174 -40.81 -1.13 18.49
CA LYS A 174 -41.72 -1.00 19.66
C LYS A 174 -42.92 -1.92 19.53
N LEU A 175 -43.55 -1.95 18.35
CA LEU A 175 -44.68 -2.82 18.04
C LEU A 175 -44.23 -4.29 17.92
N PHE A 176 -43.10 -4.55 17.25
CA PHE A 176 -42.56 -5.91 17.11
C PHE A 176 -42.43 -6.59 18.47
N TRP A 177 -41.78 -5.95 19.45
CA TRP A 177 -41.59 -6.48 20.82
C TRP A 177 -42.73 -6.10 21.78
N SER A 178 -43.90 -5.73 21.28
CA SER A 178 -45.07 -5.47 22.15
C SER A 178 -45.75 -6.77 22.56
N GLN A 179 -46.36 -6.76 23.74
CA GLN A 179 -47.13 -7.90 24.23
C GLN A 179 -48.31 -8.20 23.31
N GLU A 180 -48.98 -7.16 22.79
CA GLU A 180 -50.09 -7.28 21.84
C GLU A 180 -49.71 -8.03 20.55
N ASN A 181 -48.59 -7.65 19.91
CA ASN A 181 -48.12 -8.31 18.69
C ASN A 181 -47.77 -9.78 18.93
N TRP A 182 -47.11 -10.07 20.04
CA TRP A 182 -46.68 -11.41 20.43
C TRP A 182 -47.86 -12.33 20.82
N GLN A 183 -48.95 -11.75 21.34
CA GLN A 183 -50.22 -12.45 21.58
C GLN A 183 -50.98 -12.74 20.28
N LYS A 184 -51.04 -11.77 19.36
CA LYS A 184 -51.82 -11.85 18.13
C LYS A 184 -51.25 -12.83 17.09
N ASN A 185 -49.93 -12.85 16.88
CA ASN A 185 -49.31 -13.58 15.76
C ASN A 185 -48.80 -14.99 16.08
N ARG A 186 -49.18 -15.57 17.21
CA ARG A 186 -48.62 -16.82 17.77
C ARG A 186 -47.10 -16.73 17.93
N LEU A 187 -46.63 -16.24 19.07
CA LEU A 187 -45.27 -16.28 19.64
C LEU A 187 -44.16 -17.03 18.86
N LYS A 188 -44.38 -18.31 18.54
CA LYS A 188 -43.43 -19.13 17.77
C LYS A 188 -43.09 -18.52 16.40
N ASN A 189 -44.04 -17.91 15.71
CA ASN A 189 -43.84 -17.30 14.40
C ASN A 189 -42.91 -16.08 14.46
N GLU A 190 -43.09 -15.21 15.46
CA GLU A 190 -42.24 -14.02 15.66
C GLU A 190 -40.80 -14.43 16.02
N LEU A 191 -40.64 -15.46 16.85
CA LEU A 191 -39.33 -16.04 17.15
C LEU A 191 -38.68 -16.70 15.93
N ILE A 192 -39.44 -17.44 15.13
CA ILE A 192 -38.94 -18.06 13.89
C ILE A 192 -38.48 -16.98 12.91
N PHE A 193 -39.30 -15.94 12.70
CA PHE A 193 -38.93 -14.79 11.87
C PHE A 193 -37.65 -14.14 12.38
N PHE A 194 -37.59 -13.82 13.68
CA PHE A 194 -36.41 -13.19 14.27
C PHE A 194 -35.16 -14.05 14.09
N ASN A 195 -35.23 -15.34 14.44
CA ASN A 195 -34.10 -16.27 14.37
C ASN A 195 -33.62 -16.52 12.94
N ASN A 196 -34.52 -16.50 11.96
CA ASN A 196 -34.17 -16.77 10.56
C ASN A 196 -33.71 -15.52 9.81
N GLN A 197 -34.32 -14.35 10.08
CA GLN A 197 -34.17 -13.15 9.27
C GLN A 197 -33.36 -12.03 9.95
N ILE A 198 -33.40 -11.94 11.27
CA ILE A 198 -32.81 -10.82 12.04
C ILE A 198 -31.55 -11.25 12.78
N ARG A 199 -31.60 -12.36 13.53
CA ARG A 199 -30.46 -12.90 14.28
C ARG A 199 -29.20 -13.06 13.43
N PRO A 200 -29.24 -13.62 12.20
CA PRO A 200 -28.02 -13.76 11.41
C PRO A 200 -27.40 -12.39 11.08
N LEU A 201 -28.20 -11.37 10.83
CA LEU A 201 -27.69 -10.02 10.55
C LEU A 201 -27.03 -9.40 11.78
N LEU A 202 -27.63 -9.57 12.97
CA LEU A 202 -27.05 -9.12 14.24
C LEU A 202 -25.72 -9.83 14.55
N GLU A 203 -25.63 -11.14 14.31
CA GLU A 203 -24.42 -11.95 14.56
C GLU A 203 -23.23 -11.53 13.69
N THR A 204 -23.47 -10.89 12.54
CA THR A 204 -22.38 -10.37 11.70
C THR A 204 -21.68 -9.17 12.32
N ASN A 205 -22.31 -8.45 13.26
CA ASN A 205 -21.70 -7.28 13.85
C ASN A 205 -20.51 -7.66 14.74
N TYR A 206 -19.48 -6.83 14.72
CA TYR A 206 -18.27 -7.06 15.50
C TYR A 206 -17.63 -5.74 15.91
N PHE A 207 -16.69 -5.82 16.82
CA PHE A 207 -15.82 -4.72 17.21
C PHE A 207 -14.38 -5.10 16.84
N ARG A 208 -13.60 -4.12 16.37
CA ARG A 208 -12.18 -4.29 16.09
C ARG A 208 -11.44 -3.19 16.85
N PRO A 209 -10.59 -3.52 17.82
CA PRO A 209 -9.80 -2.52 18.52
C PRO A 209 -8.82 -1.86 17.57
N VAL A 210 -8.55 -0.59 17.84
CA VAL A 210 -7.51 0.20 17.18
C VAL A 210 -6.32 0.28 18.15
N GLY A 211 -5.13 0.00 17.64
CA GLY A 211 -3.89 0.08 18.41
C GLY A 211 -3.47 1.53 18.67
N GLU A 212 -2.44 1.71 19.49
CA GLU A 212 -1.85 3.03 19.79
C GLU A 212 -1.28 3.72 18.53
N ASN A 213 -1.04 2.97 17.46
CA ASN A 213 -0.60 3.46 16.15
C ASN A 213 -1.75 3.95 15.24
N GLY A 214 -2.99 4.00 15.74
CA GLY A 214 -4.16 4.42 14.95
C GLY A 214 -4.66 3.37 13.95
N GLU A 215 -4.00 2.22 13.84
CA GLU A 215 -4.38 1.16 12.92
C GLU A 215 -5.15 0.04 13.64
N PRO A 216 -6.16 -0.56 13.00
CA PRO A 216 -6.83 -1.72 13.55
C PRO A 216 -5.89 -2.92 13.75
N ILE A 217 -6.03 -3.65 14.87
CA ILE A 217 -5.15 -4.78 15.22
C ILE A 217 -5.03 -5.78 14.07
N ASN A 218 -3.81 -6.09 13.64
CA ASN A 218 -3.54 -7.07 12.58
C ASN A 218 -2.31 -7.92 12.93
N ASN A 219 -2.57 -9.14 13.37
CA ASN A 219 -1.57 -10.11 13.79
C ASN A 219 -1.13 -11.05 12.66
N PHE A 220 -1.55 -10.81 11.41
CA PHE A 220 -1.19 -11.70 10.29
C PHE A 220 0.32 -11.84 10.10
N GLY A 221 1.10 -10.83 10.54
CA GLY A 221 2.56 -10.93 10.61
C GLY A 221 3.08 -12.15 11.38
N LEU A 222 2.39 -12.61 12.43
CA LEU A 222 2.78 -13.80 13.21
C LEU A 222 2.64 -15.10 12.40
N ILE A 223 1.61 -15.18 11.55
CA ILE A 223 1.40 -16.32 10.65
C ILE A 223 2.39 -16.27 9.49
N ASP A 224 2.71 -15.07 9.00
CA ASP A 224 3.56 -14.85 7.84
C ASP A 224 5.07 -14.93 8.16
N PHE A 225 5.45 -14.66 9.41
CA PHE A 225 6.82 -14.71 9.89
C PHE A 225 7.55 -16.03 9.63
N PRO A 226 7.01 -17.23 9.96
CA PRO A 226 7.69 -18.49 9.67
C PRO A 226 7.95 -18.71 8.18
N PHE A 227 7.04 -18.29 7.30
CA PHE A 227 7.25 -18.35 5.85
C PHE A 227 8.36 -17.40 5.42
N SER A 228 8.33 -16.16 5.91
CA SER A 228 9.34 -15.15 5.62
C SER A 228 10.73 -15.62 6.05
N LEU A 229 10.84 -16.31 7.19
CA LEU A 229 12.08 -16.92 7.66
C LEU A 229 12.57 -18.04 6.72
N ILE A 230 11.67 -18.93 6.26
CA ILE A 230 12.01 -19.98 5.28
C ILE A 230 12.52 -19.34 3.98
N PHE A 231 11.84 -18.31 3.46
CA PHE A 231 12.24 -17.61 2.25
C PHE A 231 13.58 -16.89 2.40
N PHE A 232 13.81 -16.29 3.57
CA PHE A 232 15.07 -15.64 3.88
C PHE A 232 16.21 -16.66 3.86
N ILE A 233 16.08 -17.77 4.59
CA ILE A 233 17.10 -18.81 4.64
C ILE A 233 17.35 -19.41 3.25
N GLU A 234 16.29 -19.66 2.45
CA GLU A 234 16.43 -20.18 1.09
C GLU A 234 17.18 -19.21 0.18
N LEU A 235 16.86 -17.91 0.27
CA LEU A 235 17.53 -16.87 -0.51
C LEU A 235 19.01 -16.77 -0.12
N MET A 236 19.32 -16.73 1.18
CA MET A 236 20.69 -16.64 1.69
C MET A 236 21.52 -17.86 1.28
N ALA A 237 21.03 -19.07 1.58
CA ALA A 237 21.72 -20.33 1.31
C ALA A 237 22.03 -20.50 -0.18
N ARG A 238 21.07 -20.13 -1.04
CA ARG A 238 21.21 -20.28 -2.48
C ARG A 238 22.08 -19.20 -3.11
N SER A 239 21.98 -17.95 -2.67
CA SER A 239 22.90 -16.88 -3.10
C SER A 239 24.34 -17.19 -2.67
N TRP A 240 24.54 -17.77 -1.49
CA TRP A 240 25.85 -18.22 -1.00
C TRP A 240 26.41 -19.38 -1.81
N TYR A 241 25.57 -20.38 -2.12
CA TYR A 241 25.96 -21.48 -2.98
C TYR A 241 26.37 -21.04 -4.39
N ILE A 242 25.64 -20.06 -4.97
CA ILE A 242 25.97 -19.46 -6.28
C ILE A 242 27.31 -18.72 -6.21
N SER A 243 27.49 -17.87 -5.20
CA SER A 243 28.74 -17.11 -5.01
C SER A 243 29.96 -18.04 -4.82
N ARG A 244 29.81 -19.17 -4.13
CA ARG A 244 30.90 -20.17 -4.00
C ARG A 244 31.17 -20.97 -5.27
N ARG A 245 30.17 -21.20 -6.13
CA ARG A 245 30.31 -21.96 -7.38
C ARG A 245 30.89 -21.12 -8.52
N HIS A 246 30.82 -19.80 -8.44
CA HIS A 246 31.20 -18.89 -9.53
C HIS A 246 32.28 -17.90 -9.07
N THR A 247 33.50 -18.06 -9.58
CA THR A 247 34.62 -17.15 -9.32
C THR A 247 34.33 -15.76 -9.88
N GLY A 248 34.29 -14.74 -9.02
CA GLY A 248 34.07 -13.33 -9.41
C GLY A 248 32.65 -12.79 -9.20
N ILE A 249 31.72 -13.57 -8.62
CA ILE A 249 30.37 -13.09 -8.28
C ILE A 249 30.30 -12.80 -6.78
N ASN A 250 30.13 -11.52 -6.42
CA ASN A 250 29.86 -11.15 -5.03
C ASN A 250 28.49 -11.72 -4.61
N TRP A 251 28.34 -12.07 -3.35
CA TRP A 251 27.12 -12.66 -2.83
C TRP A 251 25.89 -11.74 -3.02
N PHE A 252 26.08 -10.43 -2.97
CA PHE A 252 25.05 -9.44 -3.32
C PHE A 252 24.64 -9.49 -4.79
N ASP A 253 25.58 -9.70 -5.71
CA ASP A 253 25.29 -9.84 -7.15
C ASP A 253 24.49 -11.12 -7.43
N ALA A 254 24.82 -12.21 -6.71
CA ALA A 254 24.06 -13.46 -6.74
C ALA A 254 22.61 -13.27 -6.22
N MET A 255 22.41 -12.39 -5.25
CA MET A 255 21.07 -12.02 -4.76
C MET A 255 20.29 -11.20 -5.80
N LEU A 256 20.93 -10.23 -6.46
CA LEU A 256 20.31 -9.40 -7.51
C LEU A 256 19.88 -10.21 -8.74
N TRP A 257 20.61 -11.27 -9.10
CA TRP A 257 20.17 -12.25 -10.10
C TRP A 257 18.82 -12.90 -9.79
N ARG A 258 18.39 -12.85 -8.53
CA ARG A 258 17.10 -13.34 -8.04
C ARG A 258 16.30 -12.25 -7.37
N TRP A 259 16.38 -11.02 -7.88
CA TRP A 259 15.67 -9.85 -7.34
C TRP A 259 14.17 -10.11 -7.07
N TYR A 260 13.51 -10.94 -7.88
CA TYR A 260 12.10 -11.30 -7.69
C TYR A 260 11.83 -12.06 -6.38
N ASP A 261 12.80 -12.81 -5.86
CA ASP A 261 12.67 -13.53 -4.58
C ASP A 261 12.74 -12.59 -3.38
N ILE A 262 13.30 -11.38 -3.54
CA ILE A 262 13.28 -10.33 -2.50
C ILE A 262 11.83 -9.91 -2.21
N LEU A 263 10.93 -9.96 -3.21
CA LEU A 263 9.51 -9.65 -3.03
C LEU A 263 8.81 -10.60 -2.03
N LEU A 264 9.35 -11.79 -1.80
CA LEU A 264 8.84 -12.72 -0.78
C LEU A 264 9.04 -12.18 0.64
N LEU A 265 10.06 -11.36 0.86
CA LEU A 265 10.45 -10.85 2.18
C LEU A 265 9.77 -9.53 2.55
N ILE A 266 9.10 -8.86 1.61
CA ILE A 266 8.47 -7.56 1.85
C ILE A 266 7.18 -7.76 2.69
N PRO A 267 7.09 -7.16 3.91
CA PRO A 267 5.96 -7.37 4.80
C PRO A 267 4.74 -6.49 4.45
N ILE A 268 4.94 -5.37 3.74
CA ILE A 268 3.89 -4.38 3.44
C ILE A 268 3.12 -4.79 2.16
N PHE A 269 3.83 -4.96 1.03
CA PHE A 269 3.24 -5.28 -0.27
C PHE A 269 3.18 -6.78 -0.56
N ARG A 270 2.56 -7.55 0.33
CA ARG A 270 2.52 -9.03 0.26
C ARG A 270 1.83 -9.57 -1.00
N TRP A 271 0.98 -8.78 -1.66
CA TRP A 271 0.36 -9.15 -2.93
C TRP A 271 1.36 -9.28 -4.08
N LEU A 272 2.53 -8.61 -4.01
CA LEU A 272 3.60 -8.71 -5.01
C LEU A 272 4.24 -10.10 -5.07
N ARG A 273 4.02 -10.94 -4.05
CA ARG A 273 4.49 -12.34 -4.01
C ARG A 273 3.93 -13.21 -5.14
N ILE A 274 2.93 -12.72 -5.87
CA ILE A 274 2.46 -13.36 -7.11
C ILE A 274 3.58 -13.48 -8.16
N ILE A 275 4.49 -12.51 -8.24
CA ILE A 275 5.57 -12.48 -9.22
C ILE A 275 6.55 -13.65 -8.99
N PRO A 276 7.19 -13.81 -7.81
CA PRO A 276 8.04 -14.95 -7.54
C PRO A 276 7.28 -16.28 -7.57
N LEU A 277 6.00 -16.31 -7.18
CA LEU A 277 5.17 -17.51 -7.26
C LEU A 277 5.06 -18.04 -8.69
N ILE A 278 4.65 -17.18 -9.65
CA ILE A 278 4.49 -17.58 -11.06
C ILE A 278 5.83 -18.07 -11.63
N ILE A 279 6.92 -17.37 -11.34
CA ILE A 279 8.27 -17.75 -11.81
C ILE A 279 8.69 -19.10 -11.24
N ARG A 280 8.45 -19.37 -9.95
CA ARG A 280 8.81 -20.64 -9.30
C ARG A 280 7.92 -21.80 -9.76
N LEU A 281 6.64 -21.55 -10.02
CA LEU A 281 5.72 -22.56 -10.58
C LEU A 281 6.14 -22.99 -12.00
N ASP A 282 6.60 -22.05 -12.83
CA ASP A 282 7.16 -22.34 -14.16
C ASP A 282 8.48 -23.12 -14.05
N LYS A 283 9.42 -22.66 -13.20
CA LYS A 283 10.72 -23.32 -13.01
C LYS A 283 10.62 -24.74 -12.44
N SER A 284 9.65 -24.99 -11.57
CA SER A 284 9.44 -26.29 -10.93
C SER A 284 8.67 -27.29 -11.82
N ASN A 285 8.22 -26.88 -13.01
CA ASN A 285 7.32 -27.63 -13.89
C ASN A 285 6.01 -28.08 -13.19
N LEU A 286 5.59 -27.42 -12.11
CA LEU A 286 4.29 -27.71 -11.47
C LEU A 286 3.12 -27.18 -12.31
N ILE A 287 3.34 -26.06 -12.98
CA ILE A 287 2.41 -25.50 -13.96
C ILE A 287 3.20 -25.25 -15.23
N ASN A 288 2.77 -25.83 -16.35
CA ASN A 288 3.44 -25.60 -17.63
C ASN A 288 2.98 -24.25 -18.20
N VAL A 289 3.54 -23.16 -17.68
CA VAL A 289 3.25 -21.81 -18.16
C VAL A 289 3.72 -21.66 -19.61
N LYS A 290 4.51 -22.58 -20.18
CA LYS A 290 4.81 -22.58 -21.62
C LYS A 290 3.58 -22.72 -22.50
N ALA A 291 2.50 -23.38 -22.07
CA ALA A 291 1.26 -23.44 -22.86
C ALA A 291 0.55 -22.09 -22.87
N ILE A 292 0.42 -21.46 -21.69
CA ILE A 292 -0.15 -20.12 -21.53
C ILE A 292 0.74 -19.10 -22.24
N LYS A 293 2.05 -19.11 -22.00
CA LYS A 293 3.03 -18.26 -22.68
C LYS A 293 3.06 -18.51 -24.17
N LYS A 294 2.91 -19.75 -24.67
CA LYS A 294 2.81 -20.07 -26.11
C LYS A 294 1.50 -19.58 -26.70
N GLN A 295 0.40 -19.57 -25.96
CA GLN A 295 -0.92 -19.15 -26.44
C GLN A 295 -1.13 -17.63 -26.33
N THR A 296 -0.63 -17.02 -25.25
CA THR A 296 -0.39 -15.58 -25.14
C THR A 296 0.64 -15.14 -26.17
N SER A 297 1.68 -15.93 -26.49
CA SER A 297 2.63 -15.60 -27.55
C SER A 297 2.10 -15.90 -28.96
N GLN A 298 1.18 -16.82 -29.13
CA GLN A 298 0.55 -17.06 -30.44
C GLN A 298 -0.55 -16.03 -30.73
N GLY A 299 -1.20 -15.49 -29.69
CA GLY A 299 -2.14 -14.36 -29.82
C GLY A 299 -1.50 -12.97 -29.71
N PHE A 300 -0.27 -12.86 -29.22
CA PHE A 300 0.39 -11.57 -28.91
C PHE A 300 1.86 -11.46 -29.38
N VAL A 301 2.49 -12.50 -29.95
CA VAL A 301 3.95 -12.52 -30.25
C VAL A 301 4.28 -12.97 -31.68
N SER A 302 3.36 -12.87 -32.64
CA SER A 302 3.82 -12.80 -34.04
C SER A 302 4.43 -11.43 -34.39
N GLY A 303 4.16 -10.39 -33.60
CA GLY A 303 4.63 -9.02 -33.87
C GLY A 303 5.58 -8.40 -32.84
N ILE A 304 5.91 -9.06 -31.73
CA ILE A 304 6.52 -8.36 -30.58
C ILE A 304 7.73 -9.08 -29.98
N ALA A 305 8.48 -9.86 -30.75
CA ALA A 305 9.68 -10.54 -30.26
C ALA A 305 10.97 -9.68 -30.38
N GLN A 306 10.89 -8.49 -30.97
CA GLN A 306 12.07 -7.66 -31.26
C GLN A 306 12.08 -6.28 -30.56
N GLU A 307 11.00 -5.88 -29.89
CA GLU A 307 10.81 -4.46 -29.49
C GLU A 307 10.39 -4.20 -28.01
N ILE A 308 10.12 -5.22 -27.17
CA ILE A 308 9.38 -5.01 -25.90
C ILE A 308 10.13 -4.18 -24.86
N THR A 309 11.43 -4.38 -24.66
CA THR A 309 12.10 -3.72 -23.52
C THR A 309 12.31 -2.22 -23.77
N GLU A 310 12.54 -1.83 -25.02
CA GLU A 310 12.72 -0.43 -25.42
C GLU A 310 11.37 0.28 -25.54
N ILE A 311 10.38 -0.34 -26.20
CA ILE A 311 9.05 0.26 -26.40
C ILE A 311 8.28 0.41 -25.09
N VAL A 312 8.39 -0.54 -24.14
CA VAL A 312 7.67 -0.41 -22.86
C VAL A 312 8.21 0.73 -22.03
N ILE A 313 9.54 0.92 -21.97
CA ILE A 313 10.16 2.02 -21.23
C ILE A 313 9.84 3.36 -21.92
N ILE A 314 9.91 3.42 -23.25
CA ILE A 314 9.49 4.60 -24.03
C ILE A 314 8.00 4.91 -23.81
N ASN A 315 7.13 3.90 -23.78
CA ASN A 315 5.69 4.11 -23.58
C ASN A 315 5.36 4.57 -22.16
N VAL A 316 6.07 4.09 -21.14
CA VAL A 316 5.92 4.59 -19.76
C VAL A 316 6.39 6.05 -19.68
N ILE A 317 7.54 6.38 -20.28
CA ILE A 317 8.06 7.77 -20.32
C ILE A 317 7.08 8.67 -21.09
N ASN A 318 6.57 8.24 -22.25
CA ASN A 318 5.60 8.98 -23.04
C ASN A 318 4.27 9.19 -22.28
N GLN A 319 3.82 8.20 -21.50
CA GLN A 319 2.63 8.35 -20.65
C GLN A 319 2.85 9.39 -19.55
N VAL A 320 4.01 9.37 -18.89
CA VAL A 320 4.36 10.39 -17.88
C VAL A 320 4.48 11.77 -18.53
N GLN A 321 5.15 11.90 -19.69
CA GLN A 321 5.23 13.14 -20.46
C GLN A 321 3.85 13.66 -20.86
N PHE A 322 2.93 12.77 -21.27
CA PHE A 322 1.55 13.14 -21.60
C PHE A 322 0.79 13.71 -20.40
N TYR A 323 0.93 13.11 -19.21
CA TYR A 323 0.28 13.63 -18.00
C TYR A 323 0.87 14.96 -17.53
N VAL A 324 2.19 15.14 -17.68
CA VAL A 324 2.89 16.41 -17.40
C VAL A 324 2.44 17.49 -18.38
N GLN A 325 2.41 17.20 -19.68
CA GLN A 325 1.98 18.14 -20.73
C GLN A 325 0.49 18.54 -20.63
N LYS A 326 -0.35 17.66 -20.09
CA LYS A 326 -1.79 17.94 -19.86
C LYS A 326 -2.07 18.80 -18.63
N GLY A 327 -1.04 19.23 -17.89
CA GLY A 327 -1.22 20.04 -16.69
C GLY A 327 -1.87 19.26 -15.56
N THR A 328 -1.66 17.94 -15.49
CA THR A 328 -2.29 17.08 -14.46
C THR A 328 -1.81 17.47 -13.06
N ILE A 329 -0.54 17.90 -12.95
CA ILE A 329 0.06 18.41 -11.70
C ILE A 329 -0.67 19.68 -11.26
N ARG A 330 -0.89 20.63 -12.18
CA ARG A 330 -1.73 21.81 -11.96
C ARG A 330 -3.15 21.47 -11.46
N ASN A 331 -3.77 20.43 -12.02
CA ASN A 331 -5.14 20.03 -11.66
C ASN A 331 -5.23 19.37 -10.27
N ILE A 332 -4.23 18.57 -9.89
CA ILE A 332 -4.18 17.95 -8.56
C ILE A 332 -3.96 19.02 -7.48
N LEU A 333 -3.04 19.95 -7.70
CA LEU A 333 -2.75 21.07 -6.78
C LEU A 333 -3.95 22.02 -6.61
N LYS A 334 -4.74 22.24 -7.67
CA LYS A 334 -6.00 22.98 -7.58
C LYS A 334 -7.11 22.23 -6.82
N LYS A 335 -7.13 20.89 -6.88
CA LYS A 335 -8.19 20.05 -6.28
C LYS A 335 -8.01 19.83 -4.77
N THR A 336 -6.78 19.86 -4.26
CA THR A 336 -6.44 19.83 -2.83
C THR A 336 -6.96 21.03 -2.03
N ASN A 337 -7.47 22.07 -2.70
CA ASN A 337 -7.94 23.31 -2.08
C ASN A 337 -9.31 23.20 -1.37
N THR A 338 -10.04 22.08 -1.50
CA THR A 338 -11.38 21.96 -0.89
C THR A 338 -11.41 21.29 0.49
N ASN A 339 -10.35 20.58 0.90
CA ASN A 339 -10.35 19.78 2.13
C ASN A 339 -9.12 19.96 3.04
N LEU A 340 -8.26 20.97 2.80
CA LEU A 340 -7.06 21.21 3.63
C LEU A 340 -7.20 22.39 4.61
N TYR A 341 -8.37 23.02 4.68
CA TYR A 341 -8.72 23.95 5.76
C TYR A 341 -9.83 23.33 6.60
N ILE A 342 -9.47 22.43 7.50
CA ILE A 342 -10.13 22.12 8.78
C ILE A 342 -9.23 21.09 9.48
N ASN A 343 -8.89 21.36 10.74
CA ASN A 343 -8.02 20.61 11.66
C ASN A 343 -6.55 21.07 11.71
N ALA A 344 -6.36 22.31 12.17
CA ALA A 344 -5.09 22.78 12.71
C ALA A 344 -4.99 22.46 14.22
N GLU A 345 -5.07 21.18 14.59
CA GLU A 345 -4.88 20.79 16.00
C GLU A 345 -4.26 19.40 16.25
N ASP A 346 -3.76 18.70 15.21
CA ASP A 346 -3.00 17.47 15.42
C ASP A 346 -1.68 17.48 14.65
N THR A 347 -0.61 17.25 15.41
CA THR A 347 0.81 17.04 15.06
C THR A 347 1.24 17.26 13.60
N ASN A 348 2.13 18.24 13.41
CA ASN A 348 2.70 18.65 12.12
C ASN A 348 3.63 17.55 11.52
N GLU A 349 3.06 16.50 10.91
CA GLU A 349 3.79 15.39 10.26
C GLU A 349 4.76 15.88 9.17
N ILE A 350 4.43 16.98 8.49
CA ILE A 350 5.30 17.65 7.52
C ILE A 350 6.53 18.25 8.23
N GLY A 351 6.35 18.78 9.44
CA GLY A 351 7.44 19.27 10.28
C GLY A 351 8.49 18.21 10.58
N GLU A 352 8.10 16.96 10.78
CA GLU A 352 9.04 15.83 11.01
C GLU A 352 9.81 15.44 9.75
N ILE A 353 9.17 15.44 8.58
CA ILE A 353 9.86 15.23 7.29
C ILE A 353 10.88 16.34 7.04
N ILE A 354 10.53 17.59 7.36
CA ILE A 354 11.41 18.75 7.20
C ILE A 354 12.59 18.70 8.17
N LYS A 355 12.43 18.19 9.39
CA LYS A 355 13.55 17.92 10.30
C LYS A 355 14.52 16.89 9.73
N ILE A 356 14.01 15.82 9.12
CA ILE A 356 14.84 14.80 8.46
C ILE A 356 15.59 15.40 7.26
N ILE A 357 14.91 16.17 6.42
CA ILE A 357 15.54 16.86 5.27
C ILE A 357 16.56 17.90 5.76
N GLY A 358 16.24 18.69 6.78
CA GLY A 358 17.13 19.67 7.39
C GLY A 358 18.40 19.02 7.95
N TYR A 359 18.25 17.88 8.64
CA TYR A 359 19.38 17.09 9.11
C TYR A 359 20.24 16.58 7.95
N LEU A 360 19.63 16.00 6.91
CA LEU A 360 20.36 15.52 5.72
C LEU A 360 21.11 16.66 5.01
N LEU A 361 20.49 17.84 4.90
CA LEU A 361 21.10 19.00 4.28
C LEU A 361 22.31 19.48 5.09
N VAL A 362 22.17 19.65 6.40
CA VAL A 362 23.22 20.20 7.26
C VAL A 362 24.37 19.21 7.50
N GLU A 363 24.08 17.92 7.64
CA GLU A 363 25.09 16.91 7.93
C GLU A 363 25.76 16.33 6.68
N LYS A 364 25.03 16.17 5.58
CA LYS A 364 25.56 15.52 4.37
C LYS A 364 25.78 16.49 3.22
N VAL A 365 24.77 17.27 2.86
CA VAL A 365 24.82 18.08 1.64
C VAL A 365 25.72 19.29 1.80
N ILE A 366 25.59 20.06 2.89
CA ILE A 366 26.39 21.25 3.14
C ILE A 366 27.89 20.88 3.07
N PRO A 367 28.42 19.91 3.84
CA PRO A 367 29.84 19.56 3.76
C PRO A 367 30.31 19.08 2.38
N GLU A 368 29.46 18.34 1.64
CA GLU A 368 29.78 17.83 0.30
C GLU A 368 29.95 18.97 -0.72
N ILE A 369 29.10 19.99 -0.70
CA ILE A 369 29.14 21.12 -1.65
C ILE A 369 30.17 22.20 -1.30
N ARG A 370 30.99 21.98 -0.26
CA ARG A 370 31.98 22.94 0.20
C ARG A 370 32.90 23.49 -0.90
N PRO A 371 33.53 22.65 -1.75
CA PRO A 371 34.49 23.17 -2.73
C PRO A 371 33.80 24.07 -3.76
N GLU A 372 32.60 23.72 -4.22
CA GLU A 372 31.83 24.54 -5.16
C GLU A 372 31.31 25.83 -4.51
N ALA A 373 30.89 25.75 -3.25
CA ALA A 373 30.40 26.91 -2.50
C ALA A 373 31.51 27.92 -2.20
N GLU A 374 32.72 27.46 -1.82
CA GLU A 374 33.87 28.34 -1.59
C GLU A 374 34.25 29.08 -2.88
N VAL A 375 34.26 28.40 -4.03
CA VAL A 375 34.52 29.03 -5.35
C VAL A 375 33.45 30.05 -5.70
N PHE A 376 32.17 29.76 -5.43
CA PHE A 376 31.08 30.71 -5.68
C PHE A 376 31.17 31.95 -4.77
N ILE A 377 31.48 31.76 -3.49
CA ILE A 377 31.66 32.88 -2.55
C ILE A 377 32.87 33.72 -2.96
N GLU A 378 33.99 33.08 -3.32
CA GLU A 378 35.19 33.75 -3.80
C GLU A 378 34.89 34.62 -5.03
N TYR A 379 34.14 34.09 -6.00
CA TYR A 379 33.73 34.83 -7.20
C TYR A 379 32.92 36.09 -6.84
N ASN A 380 31.95 35.97 -5.93
CA ASN A 380 31.13 37.11 -5.52
C ASN A 380 31.93 38.13 -4.70
N LEU A 381 32.86 37.69 -3.85
CA LEU A 381 33.78 38.58 -3.13
C LEU A 381 34.69 39.34 -4.09
N LYS A 382 35.26 38.66 -5.10
CA LYS A 382 36.07 39.30 -6.15
C LYS A 382 35.27 40.36 -6.90
N LYS A 383 34.03 40.04 -7.27
CA LYS A 383 33.15 40.98 -7.96
C LYS A 383 32.78 42.19 -7.09
N ALA A 384 32.39 41.96 -5.83
CA ALA A 384 32.08 43.02 -4.88
C ALA A 384 33.28 43.93 -4.61
N LEU A 385 34.50 43.37 -4.54
CA LEU A 385 35.72 44.16 -4.39
C LEU A 385 35.97 45.10 -5.59
N ILE A 386 35.65 44.66 -6.81
CA ILE A 386 35.79 45.48 -8.03
C ILE A 386 34.77 46.63 -8.05
N GLU A 387 33.60 46.43 -7.43
CA GLU A 387 32.52 47.44 -7.36
C GLU A 387 32.76 48.53 -6.30
N ILE A 388 33.73 48.36 -5.40
CA ILE A 388 34.07 49.38 -4.39
C ILE A 388 34.94 50.48 -5.02
N SER A 389 34.56 51.75 -4.81
CA SER A 389 35.25 52.92 -5.37
C SER A 389 36.74 53.04 -5.01
N ALA A 390 37.19 52.36 -3.95
CA ALA A 390 38.58 52.29 -3.53
C ALA A 390 39.44 51.30 -4.35
N TYR A 391 38.83 50.43 -5.17
CA TYR A 391 39.51 49.39 -5.94
C TYR A 391 40.47 49.97 -6.99
N SER A 392 40.04 51.01 -7.72
CA SER A 392 40.85 51.66 -8.76
C SER A 392 42.15 52.25 -8.23
N ASN A 393 42.16 52.68 -6.96
CA ASN A 393 43.35 53.26 -6.31
C ASN A 393 44.34 52.19 -5.82
N LEU A 394 43.86 50.97 -5.57
CA LEU A 394 44.66 49.87 -5.02
C LEU A 394 45.24 48.94 -6.08
N VAL A 395 44.62 48.87 -7.27
CA VAL A 395 45.09 48.07 -8.42
C VAL A 395 46.49 48.46 -8.90
N ASN A 396 46.91 49.70 -8.69
CA ASN A 396 48.22 50.20 -9.10
C ASN A 396 49.37 49.81 -8.14
N LEU A 397 49.07 49.15 -7.01
CA LEU A 397 50.08 48.73 -6.05
C LEU A 397 50.70 47.38 -6.45
N PRO A 398 52.04 47.27 -6.51
CA PRO A 398 52.70 46.00 -6.82
C PRO A 398 52.36 44.96 -5.74
N GLY A 399 51.89 43.78 -6.17
CA GLY A 399 51.48 42.69 -5.29
C GLY A 399 50.00 42.68 -4.88
N PHE A 400 49.21 43.69 -5.27
CA PHE A 400 47.79 43.78 -4.93
C PHE A 400 46.95 42.64 -5.53
N GLU A 401 47.23 42.23 -6.77
CA GLU A 401 46.56 41.09 -7.41
C GLU A 401 46.72 39.78 -6.62
N PHE A 402 47.94 39.50 -6.15
CA PHE A 402 48.22 38.32 -5.33
C PHE A 402 47.52 38.39 -3.96
N MET A 403 47.49 39.58 -3.34
CA MET A 403 46.76 39.80 -2.09
C MET A 403 45.25 39.65 -2.26
N LYS A 404 44.69 40.16 -3.36
CA LYS A 404 43.26 40.05 -3.69
C LYS A 404 42.83 38.58 -3.78
N ASP A 405 43.58 37.76 -4.48
CA ASP A 405 43.26 36.33 -4.62
C ASP A 405 43.37 35.59 -3.30
N GLN A 406 44.44 35.81 -2.52
CA GLN A 406 44.58 35.15 -1.21
C GLN A 406 43.52 35.61 -0.19
N LEU A 407 43.19 36.90 -0.16
CA LEU A 407 42.20 37.45 0.75
C LEU A 407 40.80 36.94 0.42
N THR A 408 40.42 36.92 -0.86
CA THR A 408 39.09 36.46 -1.28
C THR A 408 38.91 34.97 -1.04
N GLN A 409 39.93 34.16 -1.33
CA GLN A 409 39.90 32.72 -1.05
C GLN A 409 39.81 32.42 0.46
N LYS A 410 40.60 33.12 1.29
CA LYS A 410 40.60 32.94 2.74
C LYS A 410 39.28 33.40 3.37
N LEU A 411 38.74 34.54 2.93
CA LEU A 411 37.45 35.04 3.38
C LEU A 411 36.31 34.12 2.96
N ALA A 412 36.34 33.60 1.73
CA ALA A 412 35.34 32.64 1.25
C ALA A 412 35.30 31.38 2.12
N SER A 413 36.47 30.79 2.41
CA SER A 413 36.56 29.61 3.27
C SER A 413 36.12 29.90 4.71
N GLN A 414 36.50 31.05 5.27
CA GLN A 414 36.10 31.44 6.64
C GLN A 414 34.60 31.73 6.75
N LEU A 415 34.01 32.39 5.76
CA LEU A 415 32.57 32.65 5.72
C LEU A 415 31.79 31.34 5.60
N TYR A 416 32.21 30.46 4.69
CA TYR A 416 31.59 29.16 4.50
C TYR A 416 31.69 28.30 5.78
N GLN A 417 32.86 28.25 6.42
CA GLN A 417 33.05 27.52 7.67
C GLN A 417 32.22 28.10 8.82
N GLY A 418 32.16 29.43 8.93
CA GLY A 418 31.33 30.12 9.93
C GLY A 418 29.85 29.79 9.78
N LEU A 419 29.34 29.84 8.55
CA LEU A 419 27.95 29.48 8.23
C LEU A 419 27.67 27.99 8.46
N SER A 420 28.55 27.10 7.98
CA SER A 420 28.41 25.65 8.17
C SER A 420 28.41 25.27 9.65
N LYS A 421 29.32 25.85 10.45
CA LYS A 421 29.40 25.62 11.89
C LYS A 421 28.20 26.19 12.63
N GLY A 422 27.73 27.38 12.26
CA GLY A 422 26.52 27.99 12.81
C GLY A 422 25.30 27.10 12.57
N LEU A 423 25.10 26.63 11.34
CA LEU A 423 24.00 25.73 10.99
C LEU A 423 24.06 24.40 11.75
N LYS A 424 25.25 23.83 11.94
CA LYS A 424 25.44 22.58 12.71
C LYS A 424 25.15 22.75 14.21
N GLN A 425 25.59 23.85 14.82
CA GLN A 425 25.34 24.10 16.25
C GLN A 425 23.86 24.40 16.54
N VAL A 426 23.19 25.06 15.60
CA VAL A 426 21.80 25.48 15.70
C VAL A 426 20.81 24.31 15.59
N LEU A 427 21.17 23.24 14.86
CA LEU A 427 20.30 22.06 14.73
C LEU A 427 20.22 21.21 16.02
N ILE A 428 21.11 21.46 17.00
CA ILE A 428 21.29 20.54 18.14
C ILE A 428 20.80 21.13 19.48
N GLN A 429 20.77 22.45 19.75
CA GLN A 429 20.60 22.92 21.15
C GLN A 429 19.87 24.26 21.47
N ASP A 430 19.17 24.96 20.56
CA ASP A 430 18.46 26.22 20.94
C ASP A 430 16.91 26.16 20.83
N PRO A 431 16.17 26.11 21.97
CA PRO A 431 14.71 26.11 22.00
C PRO A 431 14.06 27.34 21.35
N SER A 432 14.76 28.48 21.33
CA SER A 432 14.24 29.73 20.76
C SER A 432 14.29 29.69 19.24
N PHE A 433 15.31 29.04 18.66
CA PHE A 433 15.47 28.88 17.23
C PHE A 433 14.44 27.94 16.61
N ASN A 434 14.07 26.84 17.28
CA ASN A 434 13.02 25.93 16.80
C ASN A 434 11.73 26.70 16.46
N LYS A 435 11.34 27.67 17.30
CA LYS A 435 10.16 28.51 17.07
C LYS A 435 10.30 29.43 15.85
N PHE A 436 11.49 29.99 15.61
CA PHE A 436 11.76 30.82 14.42
C PHE A 436 11.87 29.98 13.15
N PHE A 437 12.51 28.81 13.23
CA PHE A 437 12.65 27.87 12.14
C PHE A 437 11.31 27.28 11.74
N GLU A 438 10.49 26.84 12.69
CA GLU A 438 9.10 26.41 12.45
C GLU A 438 8.31 27.52 11.76
N LYS A 439 8.35 28.75 12.27
CA LYS A 439 7.65 29.88 11.66
C LYS A 439 8.16 30.23 10.26
N LEU A 440 9.47 30.09 10.02
CA LEU A 440 10.09 30.33 8.72
C LEU A 440 9.70 29.22 7.73
N VAL A 441 9.75 27.96 8.17
CA VAL A 441 9.34 26.79 7.40
C VAL A 441 7.86 26.86 7.04
N ASP A 442 7.00 27.19 8.00
CA ASP A 442 5.56 27.34 7.76
C ASP A 442 5.30 28.46 6.76
N LYS A 443 5.94 29.62 6.95
CA LYS A 443 5.79 30.76 6.04
C LYS A 443 6.36 30.46 4.65
N LEU A 444 7.53 29.82 4.57
CA LEU A 444 8.19 29.43 3.32
C LEU A 444 7.36 28.40 2.57
N THR A 445 6.82 27.40 3.26
CA THR A 445 5.94 26.37 2.67
C THR A 445 4.67 27.00 2.15
N HIS A 446 4.00 27.84 2.95
CA HIS A 446 2.80 28.56 2.55
C HIS A 446 3.07 29.49 1.36
N THR A 447 4.20 30.19 1.35
CA THR A 447 4.58 31.11 0.28
C THR A 447 4.98 30.36 -0.99
N MET A 448 5.73 29.25 -0.88
CA MET A 448 6.05 28.38 -2.03
C MET A 448 4.79 27.76 -2.62
N ILE A 449 3.85 27.30 -1.80
CA ILE A 449 2.59 26.76 -2.31
C ILE A 449 1.82 27.85 -3.07
N ILE A 450 1.78 29.08 -2.57
CA ILE A 450 1.13 30.21 -3.25
C ILE A 450 1.88 30.61 -4.53
N GLU A 451 3.20 30.68 -4.53
CA GLU A 451 3.96 31.09 -5.72
C GLU A 451 4.09 29.98 -6.77
N LEU A 452 4.10 28.72 -6.34
CA LEU A 452 3.94 27.60 -7.24
C LEU A 452 2.52 27.57 -7.81
N GLN A 453 1.50 28.12 -7.15
CA GLN A 453 0.16 28.26 -7.76
C GLN A 453 0.14 29.31 -8.88
N ASP A 454 1.15 30.17 -9.00
CA ASP A 454 1.24 31.05 -10.16
C ASP A 454 1.40 30.21 -11.43
N GLN A 455 0.55 30.51 -12.41
CA GLN A 455 0.39 29.66 -13.59
C GLN A 455 1.70 29.54 -14.38
N GLN A 456 2.53 30.59 -14.35
CA GLN A 456 3.80 30.63 -15.05
C GLN A 456 4.85 29.71 -14.41
N SER A 457 4.88 29.60 -13.07
CA SER A 457 5.86 28.79 -12.33
C SER A 457 5.64 27.29 -12.53
N ILE A 458 4.39 26.81 -12.43
CA ILE A 458 4.06 25.39 -12.70
C ILE A 458 4.30 25.05 -14.17
N GLU A 459 3.96 25.94 -15.09
CA GLU A 459 4.15 25.71 -16.53
C GLU A 459 5.64 25.54 -16.85
N GLN A 460 6.51 26.35 -16.27
CA GLN A 460 7.97 26.19 -16.42
C GLN A 460 8.47 24.87 -15.83
N ILE A 461 7.97 24.45 -14.66
CA ILE A 461 8.35 23.17 -14.05
C ILE A 461 7.88 21.98 -14.90
N GLU A 462 6.66 22.04 -15.44
CA GLU A 462 6.13 21.02 -16.35
C GLU A 462 6.95 20.93 -17.65
N ILE A 463 7.41 22.07 -18.19
CA ILE A 463 8.33 22.13 -19.33
C ILE A 463 9.68 21.49 -18.98
N PHE A 464 10.29 21.83 -17.84
CA PHE A 464 11.58 21.26 -17.44
C PHE A 464 11.50 19.75 -17.16
N LEU A 465 10.40 19.28 -16.58
CA LEU A 465 10.17 17.85 -16.36
C LEU A 465 9.99 17.10 -17.68
N TYR A 466 9.25 17.68 -18.63
CA TYR A 466 9.14 17.13 -19.97
C TYR A 466 10.52 17.01 -20.65
N ASP A 467 11.33 18.07 -20.56
CA ASP A 467 12.68 18.14 -21.13
C ASP A 467 13.65 17.14 -20.49
N LEU A 468 13.57 16.96 -19.17
CA LEU A 468 14.38 15.97 -18.45
C LEU A 468 14.02 14.55 -18.88
N LEU A 469 12.73 14.26 -18.99
CA LEU A 469 12.24 12.97 -19.49
C LEU A 469 12.65 12.72 -20.94
N GLU A 470 12.67 13.75 -21.78
CA GLU A 470 13.14 13.67 -23.16
C GLU A 470 14.65 13.37 -23.22
N LYS A 471 15.45 14.07 -22.41
CA LYS A 471 16.89 13.84 -22.29
C LYS A 471 17.20 12.44 -21.79
N PHE A 472 16.43 11.92 -20.83
CA PHE A 472 16.58 10.55 -20.35
C PHE A 472 16.28 9.51 -21.45
N LYS A 473 15.20 9.71 -22.21
CA LYS A 473 14.83 8.88 -23.36
C LYS A 473 15.92 8.85 -24.43
N ILE A 474 16.52 10.00 -24.74
CA ILE A 474 17.58 10.12 -25.74
C ILE A 474 18.91 9.51 -25.25
N ASN A 475 19.35 9.84 -24.04
CA ASN A 475 20.69 9.49 -23.57
C ASN A 475 20.84 8.03 -23.10
N TYR A 476 19.77 7.44 -22.55
CA TYR A 476 19.86 6.11 -21.93
C TYR A 476 19.13 5.04 -22.73
N VAL A 477 18.00 5.36 -23.38
CA VAL A 477 17.17 4.35 -24.04
C VAL A 477 17.59 4.15 -25.50
N ARG A 478 17.77 5.24 -26.27
CA ARG A 478 18.20 5.15 -27.69
C ARG A 478 19.67 4.72 -27.88
N ARG A 479 20.53 4.93 -26.89
CA ARG A 479 21.96 4.60 -26.97
C ARG A 479 22.24 3.10 -26.82
N LEU A 480 21.28 2.34 -26.29
CA LEU A 480 21.36 0.88 -26.11
C LEU A 480 20.96 0.09 -27.36
N SER A 481 20.29 0.71 -28.35
CA SER A 481 19.65 -0.02 -29.45
C SER A 481 20.43 -0.06 -30.76
N THR A 482 21.44 0.79 -30.97
CA THR A 482 22.12 0.87 -32.29
C THR A 482 23.52 0.26 -32.39
N GLU A 483 24.31 0.15 -31.31
CA GLU A 483 25.72 -0.29 -31.44
C GLU A 483 26.02 -1.70 -30.91
N ASP A 484 25.36 -2.17 -29.84
CA ASP A 484 25.78 -3.39 -29.18
C ASP A 484 25.11 -4.66 -29.71
N PHE A 485 23.87 -4.58 -30.22
CA PHE A 485 23.09 -5.79 -30.50
C PHE A 485 23.50 -6.51 -31.80
N GLU A 486 23.81 -5.77 -32.88
CA GLU A 486 24.31 -6.32 -34.16
C GLU A 486 25.71 -6.96 -33.98
N GLN A 487 26.62 -6.30 -33.26
CA GLN A 487 27.94 -6.87 -32.94
C GLN A 487 27.83 -8.14 -32.08
N ILE A 488 26.87 -8.19 -31.16
CA ILE A 488 26.60 -9.39 -30.35
C ILE A 488 26.00 -10.51 -31.21
N LEU A 489 25.15 -10.21 -32.18
CA LEU A 489 24.53 -11.19 -33.09
C LEU A 489 25.51 -11.73 -34.14
N GLU A 490 26.34 -10.87 -34.74
CA GLU A 490 27.42 -11.29 -35.64
C GLU A 490 28.43 -12.18 -34.91
N ARG A 491 28.89 -11.79 -33.72
CA ARG A 491 29.75 -12.64 -32.88
C ARG A 491 29.10 -13.97 -32.53
N THR A 492 27.78 -14.00 -32.34
CA THR A 492 27.07 -15.25 -32.05
C THR A 492 26.90 -16.13 -33.30
N ARG A 493 26.84 -15.55 -34.50
CA ARG A 493 26.76 -16.28 -35.78
C ARG A 493 28.11 -16.87 -36.19
N THR A 494 29.20 -16.12 -36.08
CA THR A 494 30.56 -16.60 -36.36
C THR A 494 30.96 -17.74 -35.41
N LEU A 495 30.68 -17.59 -34.11
CA LEU A 495 30.91 -18.63 -33.11
C LEU A 495 30.07 -19.91 -33.34
N ARG A 496 28.88 -19.79 -33.95
CA ARG A 496 28.04 -20.94 -34.31
C ARG A 496 28.52 -21.66 -35.57
N GLN A 497 29.12 -20.94 -36.53
CA GLN A 497 29.67 -21.53 -37.74
C GLN A 497 31.00 -22.24 -37.44
N GLU A 498 31.87 -21.64 -36.63
CA GLU A 498 33.11 -22.27 -36.16
C GLU A 498 32.84 -23.53 -35.33
N ALA A 499 31.83 -23.51 -34.45
CA ALA A 499 31.42 -24.68 -33.67
C ALA A 499 30.80 -25.82 -34.50
N LYS A 500 30.28 -25.51 -35.70
CA LYS A 500 29.75 -26.52 -36.64
C LYS A 500 30.85 -27.16 -37.49
N ILE A 501 31.88 -26.40 -37.85
CA ILE A 501 33.02 -26.90 -38.65
C ILE A 501 33.98 -27.75 -37.79
N THR A 502 34.02 -27.52 -36.47
CA THR A 502 34.82 -28.31 -35.52
C THR A 502 34.10 -29.53 -34.94
N SER A 503 32.84 -29.79 -35.32
CA SER A 503 32.05 -30.96 -34.90
C SER A 503 31.66 -31.91 -36.04
N SER A 504 32.24 -31.70 -37.23
CA SER A 504 32.34 -32.64 -38.34
C SER A 504 33.80 -33.03 -38.53
#